data_AF-A0A367B6E3-F1
#
_entry.id   AF-A0A367B6E3-F1
#
_cell.length_a   1.000
_cell.length_b   1.000
_cell.length_c   1.000
_cell.angle_alpha   90.00
_cell.angle_beta   90.00
_cell.angle_gamma   90.00
#
_symmetry.space_group_name_H-M   'P 1'
#
loop_
_entity.id
_entity.type
_entity.pdbx_description
1 polymer ?
#
loop_
_entity_poly.entity_id
_entity_poly.type
_entity_poly.pdbx_seq_one_letter_code
_entity_poly.pdbx_strand_id
1 'polypeptide(L)'
;MIGRRADDPLLQTFEEVARHRPAGLLSPFVAHDRTDGLAAGDGDPVRLGSGPEAPFCAVLVDVGAAGAGSEVRCGLAGPGGVLAVHRADEATVSVEVAGSEGTVVAGSAPVSLVAPFRLACVVNENRVTVLAADGSGEEWRPLLTLRDEVSAATDLRDPAVLGGLQYACGTRAGASLTRVRAGYSGAAGLRDPQVVRHPDGRPVVRDGRLYLTATNAGLGFFQQAHWGVWTLDLTDPTRLTQVGALFSRRDGLLLGDHAGAVVLDEANDRWIVLVSSWGDHTPERGVHVRHVTVSGTDLLQGVHVLPTERLALPTEASAWDPSLARVDGRWYLAFVECPSFGPPRYVFHPALARTDDDDPTRGLGLVGADGSLEQTEGTILQRLGDDWYVLASDRDAAEYPVYDLRMTRVGALRAPYGTNIPHPMVVRAGDGPWWMVTFDGTAWHEEALGYGTHGDLIVLAGRPPSARETLEQAARSGAAHLPEGVRRGLRGALGAGRDAVRRARERR
;
A
#
# COMPACT_ATOMS: atom_id res chain seq x y z
N MET A 1 21.90 -26.81 -4.57
CA MET A 1 22.69 -25.63 -4.13
C MET A 1 24.19 -25.72 -4.45
N ILE A 2 24.70 -26.71 -5.19
CA ILE A 2 26.11 -26.71 -5.63
C ILE A 2 26.22 -25.85 -6.89
N GLY A 3 27.08 -24.82 -6.89
CA GLY A 3 27.37 -23.97 -8.06
C GLY A 3 26.85 -22.52 -8.01
N ARG A 4 26.13 -22.13 -6.95
CA ARG A 4 25.68 -20.74 -6.77
C ARG A 4 26.80 -19.87 -6.20
N ARG A 5 26.89 -18.63 -6.71
CA ARG A 5 27.91 -17.66 -6.27
C ARG A 5 27.57 -17.14 -4.87
N ALA A 6 28.58 -16.68 -4.14
CA ALA A 6 28.43 -16.19 -2.77
C ALA A 6 27.58 -14.90 -2.68
N ASP A 7 27.38 -14.21 -3.78
CA ASP A 7 26.52 -13.03 -3.94
C ASP A 7 25.08 -13.39 -4.38
N ASP A 8 24.72 -14.67 -4.46
CA ASP A 8 23.34 -15.10 -4.74
C ASP A 8 22.41 -14.65 -3.59
N PRO A 9 21.35 -13.88 -3.86
CA PRO A 9 20.40 -13.40 -2.85
C PRO A 9 19.71 -14.53 -2.09
N LEU A 10 19.53 -15.70 -2.69
CA LEU A 10 18.94 -16.88 -2.04
C LEU A 10 19.88 -17.53 -1.00
N LEU A 11 21.16 -17.14 -1.01
CA LEU A 11 22.14 -17.56 -0.01
C LEU A 11 22.36 -16.51 1.09
N GLN A 12 21.86 -15.28 0.92
CA GLN A 12 22.03 -14.21 1.90
C GLN A 12 21.11 -14.38 3.10
N THR A 13 21.49 -13.74 4.20
CA THR A 13 20.60 -13.36 5.31
C THR A 13 20.31 -11.87 5.20
N PHE A 14 19.04 -11.48 5.25
CA PHE A 14 18.61 -10.09 5.21
C PHE A 14 18.41 -9.52 6.62
N GLU A 15 18.76 -8.25 6.82
CA GLU A 15 18.63 -7.54 8.10
C GLU A 15 18.11 -6.11 7.87
N GLU A 16 17.28 -5.60 8.79
CA GLU A 16 16.69 -4.25 8.67
C GLU A 16 17.77 -3.16 8.69
N VAL A 17 17.73 -2.29 7.69
CA VAL A 17 18.62 -1.12 7.55
C VAL A 17 17.87 0.20 7.49
N ALA A 18 16.58 0.17 7.15
CA ALA A 18 15.71 1.33 7.22
C ALA A 18 14.25 0.93 7.41
N ARG A 19 13.48 1.84 8.01
CA ARG A 19 12.05 1.75 8.25
C ARG A 19 11.41 3.10 7.97
N HIS A 20 10.32 3.10 7.23
CA HIS A 20 9.61 4.29 6.82
C HIS A 20 8.16 4.21 7.22
N ARG A 21 7.71 5.27 7.90
CA ARG A 21 6.30 5.52 8.16
C ARG A 21 5.93 6.88 7.59
N PRO A 22 5.69 7.00 6.27
CA PRO A 22 5.28 8.26 5.66
C PRO A 22 3.79 8.51 5.91
N ALA A 23 3.43 8.61 7.20
CA ALA A 23 2.08 8.86 7.64
C ALA A 23 1.73 10.35 7.53
N GLY A 24 0.64 10.66 6.84
CA GLY A 24 0.17 12.03 6.69
C GLY A 24 -1.21 12.08 6.07
N LEU A 25 -2.04 13.06 6.49
CA LEU A 25 -3.38 13.22 5.93
C LEU A 25 -3.38 13.78 4.50
N LEU A 26 -2.31 14.47 4.10
CA LEU A 26 -2.09 14.99 2.76
C LEU A 26 -0.88 14.31 2.12
N SER A 27 -1.00 13.95 0.86
CA SER A 27 0.12 13.59 0.00
C SER A 27 0.90 14.85 -0.41
N PRO A 28 2.06 14.70 -1.09
CA PRO A 28 2.76 15.84 -1.69
C PRO A 28 1.97 16.59 -2.78
N PHE A 29 0.87 16.02 -3.29
CA PHE A 29 0.02 16.65 -4.33
C PHE A 29 -1.00 17.60 -3.72
N VAL A 30 -0.49 18.67 -3.12
CA VAL A 30 -1.28 19.74 -2.50
C VAL A 30 -1.76 20.70 -3.59
N ALA A 31 -3.07 20.85 -3.72
CA ALA A 31 -3.70 21.78 -4.67
C ALA A 31 -3.80 23.20 -4.11
N HIS A 32 -3.99 23.32 -2.79
CA HIS A 32 -4.11 24.60 -2.09
C HIS A 32 -3.30 24.59 -0.81
N ASP A 33 -2.52 25.63 -0.57
CA ASP A 33 -1.87 25.92 0.70
C ASP A 33 -1.92 27.43 0.94
N ARG A 34 -2.89 27.88 1.73
CA ARG A 34 -3.17 29.29 1.99
C ARG A 34 -2.87 29.62 3.44
N THR A 35 -2.07 30.66 3.66
CA THR A 35 -1.65 31.16 4.99
C THR A 35 -2.03 32.61 5.22
N ASP A 36 -2.69 33.25 4.26
CA ASP A 36 -3.07 34.66 4.26
C ASP A 36 -4.24 35.00 5.19
N GLY A 37 -4.71 34.01 5.97
CA GLY A 37 -5.87 34.14 6.84
C GLY A 37 -7.15 34.19 6.03
N LEU A 38 -7.98 33.16 6.14
CA LEU A 38 -9.26 33.13 5.42
C LEU A 38 -10.36 33.62 6.36
N ALA A 39 -10.71 34.90 6.25
CA ALA A 39 -11.93 35.44 6.82
C ALA A 39 -13.11 34.95 5.97
N ALA A 40 -13.49 33.69 6.13
CA ALA A 40 -14.75 33.23 5.58
C ALA A 40 -15.86 33.98 6.33
N GLY A 41 -16.53 34.90 5.62
CA GLY A 41 -17.66 35.65 6.16
C GLY A 41 -18.80 34.71 6.57
N ASP A 42 -19.75 35.21 7.36
CA ASP A 42 -20.93 34.46 7.75
C ASP A 42 -21.73 34.06 6.49
N GLY A 43 -21.62 32.80 6.06
CA GLY A 43 -22.19 32.34 4.80
C GLY A 43 -21.93 30.88 4.46
N ASP A 44 -22.00 30.57 3.17
CA ASP A 44 -21.65 29.27 2.61
C ASP A 44 -20.12 29.07 2.60
N PRO A 45 -19.63 27.81 2.69
CA PRO A 45 -18.21 27.53 2.56
C PRO A 45 -17.60 28.11 1.29
N VAL A 46 -16.43 28.74 1.42
CA VAL A 46 -15.64 29.25 0.31
C VAL A 46 -15.07 28.07 -0.46
N ARG A 47 -15.43 27.97 -1.74
CA ARG A 47 -14.83 26.99 -2.66
C ARG A 47 -13.47 27.49 -3.14
N LEU A 48 -12.48 26.60 -3.15
CA LEU A 48 -11.09 26.95 -3.45
C LEU A 48 -10.77 26.96 -4.95
N GLY A 49 -11.71 26.55 -5.81
CA GLY A 49 -11.60 26.66 -7.28
C GLY A 49 -11.04 25.41 -7.98
N SER A 50 -10.74 24.34 -7.24
CA SER A 50 -10.44 23.02 -7.81
C SER A 50 -10.96 21.90 -6.91
N GLY A 51 -11.01 20.68 -7.43
CA GLY A 51 -11.39 19.46 -6.72
C GLY A 51 -10.53 18.28 -7.16
N PRO A 52 -10.67 17.11 -6.52
CA PRO A 52 -9.86 15.93 -6.83
C PRO A 52 -10.38 15.18 -8.07
N GLU A 53 -9.48 14.51 -8.80
CA GLU A 53 -9.86 13.65 -9.95
C GLU A 53 -10.31 12.23 -9.54
N ALA A 54 -10.09 11.86 -8.28
CA ALA A 54 -10.49 10.60 -7.67
C ALA A 54 -10.87 10.86 -6.19
N PRO A 55 -11.76 10.08 -5.56
CA PRO A 55 -12.28 10.36 -4.21
C PRO A 55 -11.28 10.02 -3.08
N PHE A 56 -10.03 10.50 -3.19
CA PHE A 56 -8.93 10.27 -2.25
C PHE A 56 -8.26 11.60 -1.95
N CYS A 57 -8.86 12.36 -1.05
CA CYS A 57 -8.50 13.75 -0.83
C CYS A 57 -8.62 14.17 0.64
N ALA A 58 -8.00 15.28 1.00
CA ALA A 58 -8.18 15.85 2.33
C ALA A 58 -8.24 17.38 2.27
N VAL A 59 -9.01 17.95 3.19
CA VAL A 59 -9.01 19.39 3.49
C VAL A 59 -8.70 19.57 4.96
N LEU A 60 -7.64 20.30 5.25
CA LEU A 60 -7.11 20.60 6.57
C LEU A 60 -7.24 22.10 6.82
N VAL A 61 -7.75 22.47 7.97
CA VAL A 61 -7.83 23.86 8.41
C VAL A 61 -7.17 24.02 9.78
N ASP A 62 -6.32 25.03 9.91
CA ASP A 62 -5.72 25.44 11.16
C ASP A 62 -6.57 26.60 11.72
N VAL A 63 -7.15 26.42 12.91
CA VAL A 63 -8.10 27.34 13.54
C VAL A 63 -7.37 28.15 14.60
N GLY A 64 -7.26 29.46 14.40
CA GLY A 64 -6.54 30.36 15.29
C GLY A 64 -7.38 30.85 16.47
N ALA A 65 -8.66 31.12 16.23
CA ALA A 65 -9.61 31.53 17.26
C ALA A 65 -10.98 30.88 16.98
N ALA A 66 -11.65 30.47 18.04
CA ALA A 66 -13.01 29.93 18.03
C ALA A 66 -13.68 30.27 19.36
N GLY A 67 -14.77 31.03 19.31
CA GLY A 67 -15.57 31.42 20.49
C GLY A 67 -16.83 30.57 20.64
N ALA A 68 -17.62 30.88 21.67
CA ALA A 68 -18.96 30.30 21.82
C ALA A 68 -19.82 30.63 20.59
N GLY A 69 -20.56 29.64 20.07
CA GLY A 69 -21.39 29.77 18.87
C GLY A 69 -20.60 29.76 17.55
N SER A 70 -19.28 29.59 17.59
CA SER A 70 -18.49 29.50 16.36
C SER A 70 -18.67 28.15 15.67
N GLU A 71 -18.57 28.21 14.34
CA GLU A 71 -18.66 27.04 13.47
C GLU A 71 -17.47 27.03 12.52
N VAL A 72 -16.90 25.85 12.28
CA VAL A 72 -15.80 25.62 11.33
C VAL A 72 -16.19 24.52 10.37
N ARG A 73 -16.01 24.74 9.07
CA ARG A 73 -16.36 23.80 8.00
C ARG A 73 -15.15 23.50 7.12
N CYS A 74 -14.97 22.24 6.70
CA CYS A 74 -14.01 21.87 5.67
C CYS A 74 -14.41 20.57 4.94
N GLY A 75 -14.05 20.43 3.67
CA GLY A 75 -14.34 19.23 2.88
C GLY A 75 -14.55 19.52 1.39
N LEU A 76 -15.47 18.81 0.76
CA LEU A 76 -15.87 18.96 -0.63
C LEU A 76 -17.25 19.63 -0.74
N ALA A 77 -17.33 20.78 -1.40
CA ALA A 77 -18.59 21.47 -1.63
C ALA A 77 -19.05 21.37 -3.09
N GLY A 78 -20.36 21.20 -3.28
CA GLY A 78 -21.03 21.00 -4.56
C GLY A 78 -22.25 20.09 -4.39
N PRO A 79 -23.05 19.83 -5.45
CA PRO A 79 -24.12 18.83 -5.40
C PRO A 79 -23.55 17.44 -5.06
N GLY A 80 -24.05 16.80 -4.00
CA GLY A 80 -23.48 15.54 -3.50
C GLY A 80 -22.20 15.68 -2.67
N GLY A 81 -21.79 16.92 -2.34
CA GLY A 81 -20.59 17.21 -1.57
C GLY A 81 -20.68 16.81 -0.10
N VAL A 82 -19.52 16.66 0.55
CA VAL A 82 -19.38 16.24 1.94
C VAL A 82 -18.54 17.23 2.74
N LEU A 83 -19.04 17.69 3.88
CA LEU A 83 -18.36 18.66 4.74
C LEU A 83 -18.28 18.14 6.17
N ALA A 84 -17.08 18.19 6.75
CA ALA A 84 -16.91 18.17 8.20
C ALA A 84 -17.33 19.53 8.77
N VAL A 85 -18.14 19.51 9.83
CA VAL A 85 -18.63 20.72 10.50
C VAL A 85 -18.40 20.58 12.01
N HIS A 86 -17.67 21.51 12.62
CA HIS A 86 -17.49 21.60 14.07
C HIS A 86 -18.30 22.77 14.61
N ARG A 87 -19.12 22.52 15.65
CA ARG A 87 -19.96 23.51 16.34
C ARG A 87 -19.56 23.61 17.80
N ALA A 88 -19.07 24.78 18.19
CA ALA A 88 -18.50 24.99 19.53
C ALA A 88 -19.57 25.04 20.64
N ASP A 89 -20.76 25.55 20.35
CA ASP A 89 -21.90 25.63 21.28
C ASP A 89 -22.55 24.28 21.55
N GLU A 90 -22.64 23.44 20.53
CA GLU A 90 -23.15 22.07 20.65
C GLU A 90 -22.11 21.09 21.19
N ALA A 91 -20.82 21.47 21.17
CA ALA A 91 -19.70 20.56 21.41
C ALA A 91 -19.78 19.32 20.52
N THR A 92 -20.00 19.53 19.22
CA THR A 92 -20.16 18.46 18.24
C THR A 92 -19.28 18.66 17.01
N VAL A 93 -18.98 17.54 16.38
CA VAL A 93 -18.52 17.48 15.00
C VAL A 93 -19.48 16.59 14.20
N SER A 94 -19.79 16.99 12.97
CA SER A 94 -20.67 16.23 12.08
C SER A 94 -20.10 16.13 10.67
N VAL A 95 -20.59 15.14 9.93
CA VAL A 95 -20.47 15.08 8.46
C VAL A 95 -21.81 15.44 7.86
N GLU A 96 -21.80 16.45 7.00
CA GLU A 96 -22.97 16.93 6.27
C GLU A 96 -22.81 16.60 4.78
N VAL A 97 -23.87 16.05 4.16
CA VAL A 97 -23.93 15.70 2.74
C VAL A 97 -24.94 16.60 2.04
N ALA A 98 -24.53 17.24 0.95
CA ALA A 98 -25.41 18.08 0.15
C ALA A 98 -26.30 17.22 -0.77
N GLY A 99 -27.57 17.02 -0.41
CA GLY A 99 -28.56 16.32 -1.21
C GLY A 99 -29.34 17.25 -2.16
N SER A 100 -30.18 16.67 -3.02
CA SER A 100 -31.05 17.41 -3.94
C SER A 100 -32.15 18.21 -3.24
N GLU A 101 -32.58 17.78 -2.05
CA GLU A 101 -33.63 18.41 -1.25
C GLU A 101 -33.07 19.27 -0.09
N GLY A 102 -31.74 19.39 0.00
CA GLY A 102 -31.05 20.11 1.07
C GLY A 102 -29.92 19.30 1.69
N THR A 103 -29.31 19.85 2.74
CA THR A 103 -28.21 19.20 3.46
C THR A 103 -28.75 18.16 4.45
N VAL A 104 -28.16 16.97 4.44
CA VAL A 104 -28.42 15.90 5.40
C VAL A 104 -27.21 15.73 6.31
N VAL A 105 -27.44 15.61 7.62
CA VAL A 105 -26.39 15.22 8.57
C VAL A 105 -26.25 13.69 8.51
N ALA A 106 -25.15 13.20 7.94
CA ALA A 106 -24.88 11.75 7.84
C ALA A 106 -24.53 11.16 9.21
N GLY A 107 -23.94 11.96 10.11
CA GLY A 107 -23.67 11.56 11.48
C GLY A 107 -22.93 12.63 12.26
N SER A 108 -22.85 12.46 13.57
CA SER A 108 -22.22 13.40 14.50
C SER A 108 -21.56 12.69 15.68
N ALA A 109 -20.51 13.29 16.23
CA ALA A 109 -19.85 12.85 17.45
C ALA A 109 -19.63 14.03 18.42
N PRO A 110 -19.71 13.82 19.73
CA PRO A 110 -19.39 14.85 20.72
C PRO A 110 -17.89 15.13 20.74
N VAL A 111 -17.50 16.41 20.75
CA VAL A 111 -16.11 16.85 20.89
C VAL A 111 -16.04 18.25 21.45
N SER A 112 -15.06 18.52 22.32
CA SER A 112 -14.75 19.88 22.78
C SER A 112 -13.34 20.23 22.35
N LEU A 113 -13.21 21.17 21.41
CA LEU A 113 -11.94 21.67 20.91
C LEU A 113 -11.69 23.08 21.45
N VAL A 114 -10.47 23.34 21.93
CA VAL A 114 -10.04 24.65 22.42
C VAL A 114 -9.06 25.23 21.41
N ALA A 115 -9.33 26.43 20.91
CA ALA A 115 -8.43 27.11 19.99
C ALA A 115 -7.10 27.49 20.70
N PRO A 116 -5.94 27.40 20.02
CA PRO A 116 -5.79 26.94 18.65
C PRO A 116 -5.93 25.41 18.50
N PHE A 117 -6.57 24.98 17.41
CA PHE A 117 -6.69 23.56 17.03
C PHE A 117 -6.66 23.40 15.51
N ARG A 118 -6.57 22.16 15.05
CA ARG A 118 -6.60 21.80 13.62
C ARG A 118 -7.75 20.84 13.39
N LEU A 119 -8.44 20.98 12.26
CA LEU A 119 -9.53 20.10 11.84
C LEU A 119 -9.24 19.60 10.43
N ALA A 120 -9.55 18.32 10.17
CA ALA A 120 -9.40 17.72 8.86
C ALA A 120 -10.66 16.96 8.45
N CYS A 121 -11.03 17.10 7.19
CA CYS A 121 -11.98 16.23 6.50
C CYS A 121 -11.19 15.40 5.48
N VAL A 122 -11.10 14.09 5.69
CA VAL A 122 -10.43 13.15 4.78
C VAL A 122 -11.49 12.32 4.07
N VAL A 123 -11.42 12.25 2.76
CA VAL A 123 -12.27 11.44 1.89
C VAL A 123 -11.41 10.32 1.31
N ASN A 124 -11.77 9.08 1.59
CA ASN A 124 -11.20 7.88 0.97
C ASN A 124 -12.35 7.02 0.44
N GLU A 125 -12.54 7.02 -0.88
CA GLU A 125 -13.76 6.49 -1.50
C GLU A 125 -15.00 7.23 -0.98
N ASN A 126 -16.03 6.52 -0.49
CA ASN A 126 -17.22 7.09 0.14
C ASN A 126 -17.05 7.15 1.66
N ARG A 127 -15.88 6.78 2.21
CA ARG A 127 -15.60 7.00 3.62
C ARG A 127 -15.13 8.44 3.84
N VAL A 128 -15.81 9.12 4.77
CA VAL A 128 -15.42 10.43 5.28
C VAL A 128 -14.99 10.28 6.73
N THR A 129 -13.76 10.72 7.02
CA THR A 129 -13.21 10.74 8.38
C THR A 129 -12.91 12.18 8.78
N VAL A 130 -13.45 12.59 9.92
CA VAL A 130 -13.14 13.86 10.55
C VAL A 130 -12.11 13.65 11.64
N LEU A 131 -11.02 14.42 11.59
CA LEU A 131 -9.92 14.35 12.56
C LEU A 131 -9.65 15.72 13.16
N ALA A 132 -9.14 15.74 14.39
CA ALA A 132 -8.62 16.96 14.99
C ALA A 132 -7.24 16.74 15.61
N ALA A 133 -6.46 17.81 15.67
CA ALA A 133 -5.23 17.89 16.44
C ALA A 133 -5.27 19.18 17.27
N ASP A 134 -4.54 19.23 18.37
CA ASP A 134 -4.36 20.50 19.07
C ASP A 134 -3.51 21.49 18.24
N GLY A 135 -3.38 22.73 18.72
CA GLY A 135 -2.60 23.77 18.03
C GLY A 135 -1.09 23.49 17.94
N SER A 136 -0.57 22.53 18.71
CA SER A 136 0.82 22.06 18.58
C SER A 136 0.98 21.13 17.37
N GLY A 137 -0.11 20.43 17.00
CA GLY A 137 -0.18 19.57 15.84
C GLY A 137 0.56 18.24 16.00
N GLU A 138 0.87 17.81 17.23
CA GLU A 138 1.66 16.62 17.53
C GLU A 138 1.01 15.32 17.04
N GLU A 139 -0.32 15.19 17.10
CA GLU A 139 -1.03 13.97 16.67
C GLU A 139 -2.46 14.26 16.17
N TRP A 140 -2.86 13.63 15.07
CA TRP A 140 -4.24 13.65 14.57
C TRP A 140 -5.07 12.56 15.22
N ARG A 141 -6.21 12.93 15.80
CA ARG A 141 -7.16 12.01 16.42
C ARG A 141 -8.41 11.87 15.55
N PRO A 142 -8.80 10.65 15.12
CA PRO A 142 -10.09 10.43 14.50
C PRO A 142 -11.22 10.76 15.48
N LEU A 143 -12.18 11.58 15.06
CA LEU A 143 -13.35 11.96 15.85
C LEU A 143 -14.63 11.28 15.37
N LEU A 144 -14.77 11.13 14.05
CA LEU A 144 -15.95 10.59 13.39
C LEU A 144 -15.54 9.95 12.07
N THR A 145 -16.04 8.75 11.78
CA THR A 145 -15.80 8.06 10.51
C THR A 145 -17.10 7.45 10.03
N LEU A 146 -17.50 7.77 8.79
CA LEU A 146 -18.77 7.37 8.21
C LEU A 146 -18.54 6.92 6.77
N ARG A 147 -19.19 5.83 6.36
CA ARG A 147 -19.10 5.33 4.98
C ARG A 147 -20.47 5.00 4.43
N ASP A 148 -21.24 4.21 5.15
CA ASP A 148 -22.51 3.69 4.64
C ASP A 148 -23.56 4.80 4.60
N GLU A 149 -23.58 5.69 5.60
CA GLU A 149 -24.44 6.87 5.65
C GLU A 149 -24.11 7.87 4.53
N VAL A 150 -22.81 8.04 4.23
CA VAL A 150 -22.36 8.87 3.10
C VAL A 150 -22.77 8.22 1.78
N SER A 151 -22.50 6.92 1.61
CA SER A 151 -22.83 6.14 0.41
C SER A 151 -24.34 6.08 0.13
N ALA A 152 -25.17 6.15 1.17
CA ALA A 152 -26.62 6.21 1.03
C ALA A 152 -27.12 7.56 0.50
N ALA A 153 -26.36 8.64 0.70
CA ALA A 153 -26.73 9.99 0.30
C ALA A 153 -26.05 10.44 -1.00
N THR A 154 -24.84 9.96 -1.29
CA THR A 154 -24.03 10.34 -2.46
C THR A 154 -23.04 9.23 -2.81
N ASP A 155 -22.63 9.13 -4.08
CA ASP A 155 -21.52 8.26 -4.49
C ASP A 155 -20.38 9.11 -5.04
N LEU A 156 -19.35 9.33 -4.21
CA LEU A 156 -18.18 10.13 -4.55
C LEU A 156 -17.28 9.44 -5.59
N ARG A 157 -17.52 8.16 -5.87
CA ARG A 157 -16.83 7.42 -6.94
C ARG A 157 -17.42 7.71 -8.32
N ASP A 158 -18.66 8.22 -8.39
CA ASP A 158 -19.28 8.60 -9.66
C ASP A 158 -18.55 9.82 -10.24
N PRO A 159 -17.94 9.72 -11.45
CA PRO A 159 -17.30 10.86 -12.11
C PRO A 159 -18.19 12.10 -12.25
N ALA A 160 -19.51 11.92 -12.44
CA ALA A 160 -20.45 13.03 -12.61
C ALA A 160 -20.68 13.78 -11.30
N VAL A 161 -20.74 13.06 -10.17
CA VAL A 161 -20.82 13.66 -8.83
C VAL A 161 -19.49 14.35 -8.52
N LEU A 162 -18.37 13.61 -8.57
CA LEU A 162 -17.07 14.12 -8.16
C LEU A 162 -16.62 15.33 -8.99
N GLY A 163 -16.89 15.33 -10.29
CA GLY A 163 -16.55 16.45 -11.19
C GLY A 163 -17.29 17.76 -10.87
N GLY A 164 -18.37 17.71 -10.10
CA GLY A 164 -19.10 18.88 -9.59
C GLY A 164 -18.59 19.41 -8.25
N LEU A 165 -17.64 18.72 -7.60
CA LEU A 165 -17.16 19.04 -6.26
C LEU A 165 -15.87 19.85 -6.28
N GLN A 166 -15.71 20.74 -5.30
CA GLN A 166 -14.50 21.52 -5.08
C GLN A 166 -14.08 21.46 -3.62
N TYR A 167 -12.78 21.54 -3.36
CA TYR A 167 -12.27 21.75 -2.01
C TYR A 167 -12.88 23.02 -1.43
N ALA A 168 -13.31 22.97 -0.16
CA ALA A 168 -13.98 24.08 0.48
C ALA A 168 -13.67 24.16 1.97
N CYS A 169 -13.74 25.38 2.50
CA CYS A 169 -13.62 25.67 3.93
C CYS A 169 -14.46 26.88 4.31
N GLY A 170 -14.79 27.04 5.59
CA GLY A 170 -15.54 28.19 6.06
C GLY A 170 -15.59 28.32 7.57
N THR A 171 -15.97 29.51 8.04
CA THR A 171 -16.15 29.84 9.45
C THR A 171 -17.42 30.66 9.65
N ARG A 172 -17.99 30.62 10.86
CA ARG A 172 -19.05 31.54 11.30
C ARG A 172 -18.79 32.06 12.71
N ALA A 173 -19.46 33.16 13.05
CA ALA A 173 -19.54 33.70 14.42
C ALA A 173 -18.16 33.90 15.08
N GLY A 174 -17.25 34.56 14.35
CA GLY A 174 -15.97 35.01 14.90
C GLY A 174 -14.86 33.95 14.97
N ALA A 175 -15.07 32.74 14.42
CA ALA A 175 -13.96 31.83 14.17
C ALA A 175 -13.01 32.38 13.09
N SER A 176 -11.73 32.02 13.17
CA SER A 176 -10.72 32.40 12.17
C SER A 176 -9.84 31.22 11.76
N LEU A 177 -9.57 31.12 10.47
CA LEU A 177 -8.63 30.16 9.90
C LEU A 177 -7.29 30.84 9.65
N THR A 178 -6.21 30.30 10.21
CA THR A 178 -4.84 30.79 9.99
C THR A 178 -4.17 30.09 8.82
N ARG A 179 -4.62 28.88 8.47
CA ARG A 179 -4.15 28.14 7.30
C ARG A 179 -5.22 27.21 6.75
N VAL A 180 -5.22 27.03 5.43
CA VAL A 180 -6.04 26.04 4.74
C VAL A 180 -5.16 25.26 3.79
N ARG A 181 -5.19 23.93 3.89
CA ARG A 181 -4.53 23.03 2.94
C ARG A 181 -5.52 22.04 2.36
N ALA A 182 -5.45 21.82 1.05
CA ALA A 182 -6.29 20.85 0.37
C ALA A 182 -5.54 20.16 -0.77
N GLY A 183 -5.80 18.88 -0.99
CA GLY A 183 -5.16 18.09 -2.04
C GLY A 183 -5.51 16.62 -1.92
N TYR A 184 -4.70 15.76 -2.55
CA TYR A 184 -4.88 14.31 -2.43
C TYR A 184 -4.51 13.81 -1.04
N SER A 185 -5.26 12.84 -0.54
CA SER A 185 -5.03 12.25 0.78
C SER A 185 -3.68 11.55 0.81
N GLY A 186 -2.97 11.65 1.93
CA GLY A 186 -1.75 10.87 2.13
C GLY A 186 -2.06 9.44 2.57
N ALA A 187 -1.05 8.78 3.15
CA ALA A 187 -1.15 7.41 3.64
C ALA A 187 -1.20 7.37 5.17
N ALA A 188 -1.94 6.43 5.76
CA ALA A 188 -1.80 6.02 7.16
C ALA A 188 -0.62 5.04 7.36
N GLY A 189 -0.24 4.34 6.30
CA GLY A 189 0.85 3.37 6.23
C GLY A 189 1.11 2.94 4.79
N LEU A 190 2.22 2.24 4.55
CA LEU A 190 2.58 1.69 3.24
C LEU A 190 2.59 0.17 3.25
N ARG A 191 1.98 -0.43 2.23
CA ARG A 191 1.88 -1.89 2.06
C ARG A 191 2.23 -2.31 0.64
N ASP A 192 2.40 -3.60 0.46
CA ASP A 192 2.42 -4.27 -0.84
C ASP A 192 3.39 -3.63 -1.86
N PRO A 193 4.64 -3.31 -1.49
CA PRO A 193 5.55 -2.67 -2.42
C PRO A 193 5.79 -3.58 -3.63
N GLN A 194 5.86 -2.97 -4.82
CA GLN A 194 6.33 -3.62 -6.03
C GLN A 194 7.22 -2.67 -6.83
N VAL A 195 8.37 -3.16 -7.28
CA VAL A 195 9.33 -2.37 -8.05
C VAL A 195 8.81 -2.13 -9.46
N VAL A 196 8.89 -0.89 -9.93
CA VAL A 196 8.67 -0.59 -11.34
C VAL A 196 9.83 -1.18 -12.12
N ARG A 197 9.54 -1.96 -13.16
CA ARG A 197 10.57 -2.74 -13.88
C ARG A 197 10.41 -2.67 -15.38
N HIS A 198 11.46 -3.03 -16.08
CA HIS A 198 11.40 -3.38 -17.49
C HIS A 198 10.85 -4.81 -17.68
N PRO A 199 10.40 -5.18 -18.89
CA PRO A 199 9.96 -6.54 -19.19
C PRO A 199 10.96 -7.62 -18.76
N ASP A 200 12.26 -7.37 -18.92
CA ASP A 200 13.35 -8.31 -18.58
C ASP A 200 13.69 -8.39 -17.09
N GLY A 201 12.89 -7.76 -16.23
CA GLY A 201 13.05 -7.76 -14.77
C GLY A 201 14.04 -6.74 -14.22
N ARG A 202 14.74 -5.97 -15.07
CA ARG A 202 15.59 -4.88 -14.57
C ARG A 202 14.74 -3.82 -13.86
N PRO A 203 15.14 -3.35 -12.66
CA PRO A 203 14.42 -2.29 -11.98
C PRO A 203 14.57 -0.97 -12.75
N VAL A 204 13.52 -0.14 -12.72
CA VAL A 204 13.60 1.23 -13.21
C VAL A 204 14.29 2.08 -12.15
N VAL A 205 15.47 2.59 -12.51
CA VAL A 205 16.29 3.47 -11.68
C VAL A 205 16.60 4.75 -12.46
N ARG A 206 16.27 5.92 -11.91
CA ARG A 206 16.66 7.22 -12.47
C ARG A 206 17.32 8.07 -11.39
N ASP A 207 18.44 8.72 -11.71
CA ASP A 207 19.18 9.59 -10.79
C ASP A 207 19.51 8.94 -9.43
N GLY A 208 19.90 7.67 -9.45
CA GLY A 208 20.22 6.90 -8.24
C GLY A 208 19.01 6.51 -7.39
N ARG A 209 17.78 6.69 -7.88
CA ARG A 209 16.55 6.35 -7.18
C ARG A 209 15.83 5.19 -7.82
N LEU A 210 15.49 4.19 -7.01
CA LEU A 210 14.63 3.07 -7.38
C LEU A 210 13.16 3.50 -7.37
N TYR A 211 12.45 3.23 -8.46
CA TYR A 211 11.01 3.45 -8.51
C TYR A 211 10.26 2.20 -8.05
N LEU A 212 9.28 2.41 -7.19
CA LEU A 212 8.38 1.37 -6.72
C LEU A 212 6.96 1.92 -6.59
N THR A 213 5.97 1.07 -6.76
CA THR A 213 4.60 1.33 -6.35
C THR A 213 4.35 0.74 -4.98
N ALA A 214 3.49 1.34 -4.18
CA ALA A 214 3.04 0.79 -2.91
C ALA A 214 1.59 1.16 -2.67
N THR A 215 0.87 0.30 -1.96
CA THR A 215 -0.44 0.61 -1.42
C THR A 215 -0.28 1.68 -0.34
N ASN A 216 -0.87 2.85 -0.56
CA ASN A 216 -1.04 3.87 0.45
C ASN A 216 -2.30 3.52 1.26
N ALA A 217 -2.12 2.98 2.47
CA ALA A 217 -3.23 2.66 3.36
C ALA A 217 -4.08 3.91 3.62
N GLY A 218 -5.39 3.78 3.43
CA GLY A 218 -6.35 4.84 3.76
C GLY A 218 -6.82 4.76 5.21
N LEU A 219 -7.83 5.55 5.54
CA LEU A 219 -8.44 5.58 6.87
C LEU A 219 -9.58 4.54 6.98
N GLY A 220 -9.30 3.28 6.65
CA GLY A 220 -10.29 2.20 6.66
C GLY A 220 -9.76 0.91 6.05
N PHE A 221 -10.66 0.09 5.52
CA PHE A 221 -10.35 -1.22 4.95
C PHE A 221 -9.77 -1.07 3.53
N PHE A 222 -9.80 -2.14 2.71
CA PHE A 222 -9.19 -2.13 1.38
C PHE A 222 -9.70 -1.01 0.47
N GLN A 223 -11.02 -0.77 0.40
CA GLN A 223 -11.59 0.24 -0.52
C GLN A 223 -11.12 1.67 -0.23
N GLN A 224 -10.61 1.94 0.97
CA GLN A 224 -10.12 3.25 1.38
C GLN A 224 -8.64 3.47 1.03
N ALA A 225 -7.89 2.43 0.68
CA ALA A 225 -6.51 2.61 0.25
C ALA A 225 -6.44 3.06 -1.21
N HIS A 226 -5.29 3.57 -1.62
CA HIS A 226 -5.00 3.93 -3.02
C HIS A 226 -3.56 3.58 -3.37
N TRP A 227 -3.18 3.76 -4.63
CA TRP A 227 -1.87 3.32 -5.12
C TRP A 227 -0.92 4.50 -5.33
N GLY A 228 0.24 4.47 -4.67
CA GLY A 228 1.26 5.49 -4.77
C GLY A 228 2.45 5.03 -5.60
N VAL A 229 3.10 5.97 -6.29
CA VAL A 229 4.43 5.80 -6.89
C VAL A 229 5.45 6.49 -6.01
N TRP A 230 6.50 5.77 -5.66
CA TRP A 230 7.51 6.16 -4.69
C TRP A 230 8.91 5.98 -5.27
N THR A 231 9.84 6.77 -4.76
CA THR A 231 11.27 6.62 -5.00
C THR A 231 12.01 6.31 -3.72
N LEU A 232 12.90 5.32 -3.76
CA LEU A 232 13.86 5.00 -2.70
C LEU A 232 15.28 5.32 -3.18
N ASP A 233 16.02 6.13 -2.43
CA ASP A 233 17.42 6.46 -2.75
C ASP A 233 18.32 5.24 -2.54
N LEU A 234 19.03 4.81 -3.60
CA LEU A 234 19.89 3.62 -3.54
C LEU A 234 21.17 3.83 -2.74
N THR A 235 21.53 5.09 -2.45
CA THR A 235 22.71 5.44 -1.63
C THR A 235 22.35 5.71 -0.17
N ASP A 236 21.09 6.03 0.10
CA ASP A 236 20.58 6.28 1.44
C ASP A 236 19.18 5.64 1.61
N PRO A 237 19.09 4.42 2.17
CA PRO A 237 17.82 3.72 2.32
C PRO A 237 16.85 4.42 3.28
N THR A 238 17.25 5.49 3.97
CA THR A 238 16.38 6.32 4.81
C THR A 238 15.61 7.40 4.04
N ARG A 239 15.84 7.53 2.73
CA ARG A 239 15.17 8.52 1.88
C ARG A 239 14.14 7.88 0.95
N LEU A 240 12.89 7.91 1.40
CA LEU A 240 11.71 7.53 0.64
C LEU A 240 10.88 8.77 0.28
N THR A 241 10.35 8.86 -0.93
CA THR A 241 9.55 10.02 -1.37
C THR A 241 8.44 9.59 -2.30
N GLN A 242 7.22 10.05 -2.06
CA GLN A 242 6.11 9.86 -2.99
C GLN A 242 6.28 10.81 -4.16
N VAL A 243 6.22 10.28 -5.38
CA VAL A 243 6.40 11.03 -6.63
C VAL A 243 5.19 10.96 -7.54
N GLY A 244 4.32 9.95 -7.37
CA GLY A 244 3.05 9.85 -8.08
C GLY A 244 1.91 9.19 -7.30
N ALA A 245 0.73 9.22 -7.88
CA ALA A 245 -0.45 8.46 -7.45
C ALA A 245 -1.22 7.95 -8.67
N LEU A 246 -1.68 6.70 -8.59
CA LEU A 246 -2.41 6.02 -9.65
C LEU A 246 -3.79 5.63 -9.13
N PHE A 247 -4.82 5.98 -9.88
CA PHE A 247 -6.21 5.61 -9.64
C PHE A 247 -6.77 4.86 -10.85
N SER A 248 -7.82 4.09 -10.64
CA SER A 248 -8.54 3.39 -11.70
C SER A 248 -9.83 4.11 -12.07
N ARG A 249 -10.14 4.14 -13.36
CA ARG A 249 -11.49 4.31 -13.86
C ARG A 249 -11.95 2.99 -14.45
N ARG A 250 -12.96 2.37 -13.84
CA ARG A 250 -13.55 1.13 -14.35
C ARG A 250 -14.99 1.00 -13.98
N ASP A 251 -15.75 0.33 -14.84
CA ASP A 251 -17.14 -0.07 -14.55
C ASP A 251 -18.02 1.15 -14.16
N GLY A 252 -17.68 2.33 -14.71
CA GLY A 252 -18.35 3.61 -14.44
C GLY A 252 -17.86 4.38 -13.21
N LEU A 253 -16.91 3.85 -12.44
CA LEU A 253 -16.47 4.40 -11.15
C LEU A 253 -15.00 4.84 -11.15
N LEU A 254 -14.66 5.74 -10.23
CA LEU A 254 -13.30 6.15 -9.86
C LEU A 254 -12.89 5.45 -8.56
N LEU A 255 -11.82 4.66 -8.61
CA LEU A 255 -11.46 3.72 -7.55
C LEU A 255 -9.96 3.77 -7.21
N GLY A 256 -9.65 3.50 -5.96
CA GLY A 256 -8.28 3.30 -5.47
C GLY A 256 -7.87 1.84 -5.59
N ASP A 257 -7.82 1.28 -6.79
CA ASP A 257 -7.32 -0.09 -6.98
C ASP A 257 -5.81 -0.16 -6.66
N HIS A 258 -5.40 -1.21 -5.97
CA HIS A 258 -4.03 -1.47 -5.47
C HIS A 258 -3.98 -2.92 -5.01
N ALA A 259 -2.87 -3.62 -4.84
CA ALA A 259 -1.56 -3.35 -5.42
C ALA A 259 -1.44 -4.03 -6.79
N GLY A 260 -0.29 -3.87 -7.44
CA GLY A 260 0.00 -4.54 -8.70
C GLY A 260 1.36 -4.19 -9.29
N ALA A 261 1.43 -4.21 -10.63
CA ALA A 261 2.65 -4.07 -11.40
C ALA A 261 2.61 -2.88 -12.35
N VAL A 262 3.74 -2.16 -12.45
CA VAL A 262 4.01 -1.20 -13.52
C VAL A 262 5.26 -1.65 -14.27
N VAL A 263 5.10 -1.88 -15.57
CA VAL A 263 6.19 -2.32 -16.46
C VAL A 263 6.46 -1.26 -17.53
N LEU A 264 7.69 -0.78 -17.59
CA LEU A 264 8.18 0.15 -18.61
C LEU A 264 8.76 -0.62 -19.81
N ASP A 265 7.97 -0.75 -20.87
CA ASP A 265 8.34 -1.40 -22.13
C ASP A 265 8.83 -0.36 -23.15
N GLU A 266 10.06 0.12 -22.95
CA GLU A 266 10.69 1.15 -23.80
C GLU A 266 10.79 0.73 -25.26
N ALA A 267 10.95 -0.57 -25.54
CA ALA A 267 11.04 -1.09 -26.89
C ALA A 267 9.76 -0.84 -27.70
N ASN A 268 8.62 -0.69 -27.02
CA ASN A 268 7.31 -0.43 -27.61
C ASN A 268 6.72 0.91 -27.18
N ASP A 269 7.54 1.80 -26.58
CA ASP A 269 7.13 3.12 -26.07
C ASP A 269 5.83 3.10 -25.26
N ARG A 270 5.74 2.14 -24.31
CA ARG A 270 4.53 1.95 -23.51
C ARG A 270 4.80 1.56 -22.08
N TRP A 271 3.81 1.84 -21.25
CA TRP A 271 3.64 1.31 -19.90
C TRP A 271 2.58 0.21 -19.94
N ILE A 272 2.85 -0.89 -19.24
CA ILE A 272 1.88 -1.94 -18.99
C ILE A 272 1.59 -1.91 -17.49
N VAL A 273 0.34 -1.62 -17.13
CA VAL A 273 -0.11 -1.54 -15.75
C VAL A 273 -1.05 -2.69 -15.49
N LEU A 274 -0.80 -3.43 -14.40
CA LEU A 274 -1.70 -4.44 -13.87
C LEU A 274 -2.02 -4.08 -12.42
N VAL A 275 -3.27 -4.15 -12.01
CA VAL A 275 -3.67 -3.74 -10.66
C VAL A 275 -4.81 -4.60 -10.14
N SER A 276 -4.80 -4.88 -8.85
CA SER A 276 -5.84 -5.66 -8.18
C SER A 276 -7.07 -4.79 -7.88
N SER A 277 -8.27 -5.30 -8.17
CA SER A 277 -9.53 -4.55 -8.13
C SER A 277 -10.10 -4.32 -6.72
N TRP A 278 -9.27 -3.97 -5.74
CA TRP A 278 -9.69 -3.85 -4.33
C TRP A 278 -10.58 -2.63 -4.04
N GLY A 279 -10.60 -1.62 -4.92
CA GLY A 279 -11.26 -0.34 -4.67
C GLY A 279 -12.78 -0.40 -4.46
N ASP A 280 -13.43 -1.49 -4.88
CA ASP A 280 -14.87 -1.75 -4.67
C ASP A 280 -15.14 -3.18 -4.18
N HIS A 281 -14.13 -3.82 -3.59
CA HIS A 281 -14.21 -5.21 -3.18
C HIS A 281 -15.39 -5.49 -2.24
N THR A 282 -16.10 -6.58 -2.52
CA THR A 282 -16.94 -7.29 -1.54
C THR A 282 -16.68 -8.80 -1.72
N PRO A 283 -16.95 -9.65 -0.71
CA PRO A 283 -16.81 -11.09 -0.87
C PRO A 283 -17.57 -11.67 -2.07
N GLU A 284 -18.72 -11.10 -2.42
CA GLU A 284 -19.55 -11.53 -3.56
C GLU A 284 -18.97 -11.10 -4.91
N ARG A 285 -18.33 -9.93 -4.99
CA ARG A 285 -17.65 -9.45 -6.21
C ARG A 285 -16.28 -10.10 -6.41
N GLY A 286 -15.64 -10.44 -5.29
CA GLY A 286 -14.27 -10.91 -5.26
C GLY A 286 -13.26 -9.83 -5.61
N VAL A 287 -12.07 -10.26 -6.05
CA VAL A 287 -11.01 -9.40 -6.56
C VAL A 287 -10.54 -9.97 -7.89
N HIS A 288 -10.22 -9.10 -8.85
CA HIS A 288 -9.73 -9.47 -10.16
C HIS A 288 -8.53 -8.60 -10.51
N VAL A 289 -7.66 -9.11 -11.38
CA VAL A 289 -6.62 -8.29 -12.00
C VAL A 289 -7.25 -7.45 -13.11
N ARG A 290 -6.97 -6.15 -13.08
CA ARG A 290 -7.27 -5.19 -14.14
C ARG A 290 -5.99 -4.81 -14.87
N HIS A 291 -6.08 -4.36 -16.11
CA HIS A 291 -4.92 -3.87 -16.85
C HIS A 291 -5.23 -2.65 -17.72
N VAL A 292 -4.16 -1.95 -18.12
CA VAL A 292 -4.16 -0.92 -19.16
C VAL A 292 -2.77 -0.82 -19.79
N THR A 293 -2.73 -0.48 -21.08
CA THR A 293 -1.50 -0.04 -21.75
C THR A 293 -1.57 1.47 -21.97
N VAL A 294 -0.52 2.19 -21.58
CA VAL A 294 -0.43 3.66 -21.71
C VAL A 294 0.80 4.02 -22.54
N SER A 295 0.65 4.93 -23.51
CA SER A 295 1.77 5.50 -24.27
C SER A 295 1.76 7.02 -24.19
N GLY A 296 2.91 7.66 -24.39
CA GLY A 296 3.03 9.12 -24.43
C GLY A 296 2.89 9.86 -23.09
N THR A 297 2.71 9.14 -21.98
CA THR A 297 2.58 9.71 -20.63
C THR A 297 3.58 9.04 -19.70
N ASP A 298 4.34 9.82 -18.93
CA ASP A 298 5.20 9.28 -17.87
C ASP A 298 4.36 9.02 -16.61
N LEU A 299 4.21 7.74 -16.25
CA LEU A 299 3.46 7.31 -15.07
C LEU A 299 4.26 7.42 -13.76
N LEU A 300 5.54 7.77 -13.81
CA LEU A 300 6.39 7.82 -12.62
C LEU A 300 6.17 9.06 -11.76
N GLN A 301 5.43 10.06 -12.25
CA GLN A 301 5.25 11.32 -11.55
C GLN A 301 3.83 11.87 -11.71
N GLY A 302 3.36 12.59 -10.70
CA GLY A 302 2.06 13.24 -10.73
C GLY A 302 0.90 12.27 -10.47
N VAL A 303 -0.32 12.76 -10.72
CA VAL A 303 -1.54 12.02 -10.44
C VAL A 303 -2.19 11.57 -11.74
N HIS A 304 -2.56 10.29 -11.82
CA HIS A 304 -3.15 9.70 -13.02
C HIS A 304 -4.40 8.90 -12.68
N VAL A 305 -5.44 9.05 -13.51
CA VAL A 305 -6.62 8.17 -13.51
C VAL A 305 -6.59 7.30 -14.75
N LEU A 306 -6.39 6.00 -14.55
CA LEU A 306 -6.14 5.03 -15.60
C LEU A 306 -7.43 4.28 -15.95
N PRO A 307 -7.90 4.27 -17.21
CA PRO A 307 -9.04 3.45 -17.62
C PRO A 307 -8.62 1.98 -17.68
N THR A 308 -9.07 1.16 -16.73
CA THR A 308 -8.63 -0.24 -16.62
C THR A 308 -9.73 -1.23 -16.98
N GLU A 309 -9.35 -2.29 -17.69
CA GLU A 309 -10.25 -3.39 -18.07
C GLU A 309 -9.88 -4.68 -17.33
N ARG A 310 -10.83 -5.62 -17.22
CA ARG A 310 -10.58 -6.89 -16.52
C ARG A 310 -9.66 -7.77 -17.35
N LEU A 311 -8.60 -8.28 -16.73
CA LEU A 311 -7.72 -9.28 -17.33
C LEU A 311 -8.36 -10.67 -17.18
N ALA A 312 -8.44 -11.41 -18.29
CA ALA A 312 -8.85 -12.81 -18.28
C ALA A 312 -7.68 -13.70 -17.82
N LEU A 313 -7.57 -13.91 -16.50
CA LEU A 313 -6.65 -14.88 -15.93
C LEU A 313 -7.18 -16.31 -16.09
N PRO A 314 -6.30 -17.33 -16.16
CA PRO A 314 -6.70 -18.73 -16.31
C PRO A 314 -7.16 -19.33 -14.96
N THR A 315 -8.11 -18.67 -14.31
CA THR A 315 -8.71 -19.07 -13.04
C THR A 315 -10.15 -18.55 -12.93
N GLU A 316 -10.99 -19.31 -12.23
CA GLU A 316 -12.34 -18.89 -11.85
C GLU A 316 -12.37 -18.30 -10.41
N ALA A 317 -11.26 -18.41 -9.68
CA ALA A 317 -11.12 -17.84 -8.35
C ALA A 317 -10.94 -16.32 -8.40
N SER A 318 -11.08 -15.66 -7.25
CA SER A 318 -10.57 -14.28 -7.14
C SER A 318 -9.07 -14.26 -7.28
N ALA A 319 -8.53 -13.18 -7.82
CA ALA A 319 -7.10 -13.04 -8.06
C ALA A 319 -6.59 -11.61 -7.84
N TRP A 320 -5.39 -11.50 -7.24
CA TRP A 320 -4.72 -10.24 -6.95
C TRP A 320 -3.19 -10.36 -7.01
N ASP A 321 -2.49 -9.30 -6.64
CA ASP A 321 -1.04 -9.13 -6.67
C ASP A 321 -0.39 -9.55 -7.99
N PRO A 322 -0.82 -8.97 -9.13
CA PRO A 322 -0.21 -9.29 -10.40
C PRO A 322 1.26 -8.87 -10.40
N SER A 323 2.10 -9.71 -10.99
CA SER A 323 3.50 -9.45 -11.26
C SER A 323 3.84 -9.98 -12.66
N LEU A 324 4.27 -9.11 -13.57
CA LEU A 324 4.51 -9.43 -14.99
C LEU A 324 6.00 -9.36 -15.34
N ALA A 325 6.48 -10.32 -16.11
CA ALA A 325 7.82 -10.31 -16.71
C ALA A 325 7.88 -11.04 -18.05
N ARG A 326 8.87 -10.70 -18.88
CA ARG A 326 9.21 -11.38 -20.13
C ARG A 326 10.49 -12.20 -19.94
N VAL A 327 10.38 -13.51 -20.07
CA VAL A 327 11.47 -14.49 -19.89
C VAL A 327 11.62 -15.29 -21.16
N ASP A 328 12.82 -15.29 -21.74
CA ASP A 328 13.14 -16.02 -22.99
C ASP A 328 12.11 -15.77 -24.11
N GLY A 329 11.68 -14.52 -24.26
CA GLY A 329 10.73 -14.08 -25.27
C GLY A 329 9.25 -14.26 -24.91
N ARG A 330 8.92 -14.95 -23.81
CA ARG A 330 7.56 -15.25 -23.37
C ARG A 330 7.12 -14.42 -22.18
N TRP A 331 5.84 -14.10 -22.09
CA TRP A 331 5.29 -13.40 -20.92
C TRP A 331 4.87 -14.38 -19.84
N TYR A 332 5.25 -14.06 -18.61
CA TYR A 332 4.84 -14.74 -17.40
C TYR A 332 4.13 -13.75 -16.49
N LEU A 333 3.02 -14.19 -15.90
CA LEU A 333 2.21 -13.42 -14.97
C LEU A 333 2.02 -14.24 -13.70
N ALA A 334 2.69 -13.82 -12.63
CA ALA A 334 2.46 -14.30 -11.28
C ALA A 334 1.29 -13.55 -10.66
N PHE A 335 0.48 -14.26 -9.86
CA PHE A 335 -0.66 -13.70 -9.15
C PHE A 335 -0.98 -14.56 -7.92
N VAL A 336 -1.89 -14.06 -7.08
CA VAL A 336 -2.50 -14.81 -5.99
C VAL A 336 -3.85 -15.32 -6.46
N GLU A 337 -4.18 -16.57 -6.17
CA GLU A 337 -5.52 -17.11 -6.31
C GLU A 337 -6.18 -17.21 -4.94
N CYS A 338 -7.47 -16.90 -4.88
CA CYS A 338 -8.29 -17.02 -3.68
C CYS A 338 -9.57 -17.79 -3.96
N PRO A 339 -9.55 -19.10 -3.69
CA PRO A 339 -10.74 -19.93 -3.83
C PRO A 339 -11.84 -19.62 -2.81
N SER A 340 -11.56 -18.93 -1.69
CA SER A 340 -12.56 -18.70 -0.64
C SER A 340 -12.32 -17.42 0.17
N PHE A 341 -13.36 -16.59 0.30
CA PHE A 341 -13.46 -15.53 1.31
C PHE A 341 -14.21 -15.98 2.59
N GLY A 342 -14.51 -17.28 2.70
CA GLY A 342 -15.38 -17.83 3.73
C GLY A 342 -14.75 -17.91 5.13
N PRO A 343 -15.55 -18.19 6.17
CA PRO A 343 -15.02 -18.40 7.52
C PRO A 343 -14.17 -19.70 7.62
N PRO A 344 -13.18 -19.75 8.54
CA PRO A 344 -12.84 -18.71 9.51
C PRO A 344 -11.92 -17.61 8.97
N ARG A 345 -11.40 -17.75 7.75
CA ARG A 345 -10.46 -16.82 7.11
C ARG A 345 -10.45 -17.02 5.59
N TYR A 346 -9.97 -16.02 4.87
CA TYR A 346 -9.71 -16.14 3.44
C TYR A 346 -8.71 -17.27 3.18
N VAL A 347 -8.80 -17.94 2.03
CA VAL A 347 -7.85 -18.98 1.61
C VAL A 347 -7.25 -18.54 0.30
N PHE A 348 -5.93 -18.36 0.28
CA PHE A 348 -5.23 -17.88 -0.91
C PHE A 348 -3.79 -18.38 -1.02
N HIS A 349 -3.33 -18.53 -2.26
CA HIS A 349 -2.05 -19.16 -2.62
C HIS A 349 -1.44 -18.58 -3.90
N PRO A 350 -0.12 -18.73 -4.13
CA PRO A 350 0.54 -18.22 -5.31
C PRO A 350 0.26 -19.08 -6.55
N ALA A 351 0.10 -18.41 -7.69
CA ALA A 351 -0.11 -19.00 -9.00
C ALA A 351 0.74 -18.31 -10.08
N LEU A 352 0.98 -19.03 -11.17
CA LEU A 352 1.74 -18.55 -12.32
C LEU A 352 1.03 -18.91 -13.61
N ALA A 353 0.83 -17.94 -14.46
CA ALA A 353 0.38 -18.10 -15.84
C ALA A 353 1.47 -17.68 -16.82
N ARG A 354 1.37 -18.14 -18.07
CA ARG A 354 2.21 -17.70 -19.17
C ARG A 354 1.42 -17.55 -20.45
N THR A 355 1.91 -16.74 -21.37
CA THR A 355 1.42 -16.69 -22.75
C THR A 355 2.58 -16.70 -23.74
N ASP A 356 2.30 -17.24 -24.92
CA ASP A 356 3.16 -17.18 -26.10
C ASP A 356 2.77 -16.03 -27.05
N ASP A 357 1.72 -15.25 -26.73
CA ASP A 357 1.33 -14.02 -27.43
C ASP A 357 2.30 -12.87 -27.11
N ASP A 358 2.46 -11.92 -28.05
CA ASP A 358 3.24 -10.71 -27.82
C ASP A 358 2.53 -9.72 -26.87
N ASP A 359 1.20 -9.76 -26.83
CA ASP A 359 0.36 -9.06 -25.86
C ASP A 359 0.27 -9.88 -24.56
N PRO A 360 0.83 -9.41 -23.43
CA PRO A 360 0.83 -10.16 -22.17
C PRO A 360 -0.57 -10.39 -21.58
N THR A 361 -1.60 -9.77 -22.15
CA THR A 361 -2.99 -9.84 -21.67
C THR A 361 -3.82 -10.92 -22.38
N ARG A 362 -3.25 -11.58 -23.39
CA ARG A 362 -3.95 -12.56 -24.25
C ARG A 362 -3.39 -13.95 -24.10
N GLY A 363 -4.25 -14.96 -24.24
CA GLY A 363 -3.82 -16.37 -24.34
C GLY A 363 -3.09 -16.90 -23.09
N LEU A 364 -3.34 -16.32 -21.92
CA LEU A 364 -2.74 -16.78 -20.67
C LEU A 364 -3.20 -18.20 -20.34
N GLY A 365 -2.24 -19.11 -20.20
CA GLY A 365 -2.45 -20.47 -19.71
C GLY A 365 -1.77 -20.67 -18.37
N LEU A 366 -2.44 -21.38 -17.45
CA LEU A 366 -1.89 -21.70 -16.14
C LEU A 366 -0.64 -22.59 -16.28
N VAL A 367 0.43 -22.22 -15.60
CA VAL A 367 1.65 -23.02 -15.45
C VAL A 367 1.55 -23.90 -14.21
N GLY A 368 1.13 -23.32 -13.09
CA GLY A 368 0.90 -24.02 -11.84
C GLY A 368 0.45 -23.08 -10.72
N ALA A 369 0.02 -23.67 -9.60
CA ALA A 369 -0.36 -22.97 -8.39
C ALA A 369 0.00 -23.85 -7.17
N ASP A 370 0.33 -23.23 -6.04
CA ASP A 370 0.62 -23.96 -4.79
C ASP A 370 -0.60 -24.01 -3.86
N GLY A 371 -1.64 -24.73 -4.27
CA GLY A 371 -2.87 -24.90 -3.49
C GLY A 371 -2.71 -25.70 -2.19
N SER A 372 -1.48 -26.02 -1.77
CA SER A 372 -1.21 -26.60 -0.45
C SER A 372 -1.08 -25.55 0.65
N LEU A 373 -0.97 -24.27 0.27
CA LEU A 373 -0.90 -23.13 1.18
C LEU A 373 -2.25 -22.40 1.22
N GLU A 374 -2.54 -21.73 2.34
CA GLU A 374 -3.84 -21.07 2.56
C GLU A 374 -3.73 -19.59 2.94
N GLN A 375 -2.53 -19.09 3.26
CA GLN A 375 -2.28 -17.71 3.66
C GLN A 375 -1.00 -17.19 2.98
N THR A 376 -0.92 -17.36 1.67
CA THR A 376 0.29 -17.01 0.91
C THR A 376 0.00 -16.03 -0.21
N GLU A 377 0.47 -14.79 -0.05
CA GLU A 377 0.33 -13.70 -1.03
C GLU A 377 1.64 -12.96 -1.31
N GLY A 378 1.58 -11.81 -1.98
CA GLY A 378 2.78 -11.12 -2.44
C GLY A 378 3.54 -11.92 -3.48
N THR A 379 2.82 -12.48 -4.47
CA THR A 379 3.39 -13.33 -5.52
C THR A 379 4.18 -12.48 -6.54
N ILE A 380 5.51 -12.48 -6.44
CA ILE A 380 6.40 -11.62 -7.23
C ILE A 380 7.28 -12.45 -8.16
N LEU A 381 7.26 -12.14 -9.46
CA LEU A 381 8.28 -12.58 -10.41
C LEU A 381 9.56 -11.76 -10.22
N GLN A 382 10.65 -12.45 -9.92
CA GLN A 382 11.92 -11.82 -9.63
C GLN A 382 13.05 -12.51 -10.39
N ARG A 383 13.85 -11.69 -11.09
CA ARG A 383 15.12 -12.12 -11.65
C ARG A 383 16.20 -12.04 -10.57
N LEU A 384 16.86 -13.16 -10.30
CA LEU A 384 17.97 -13.26 -9.34
C LEU A 384 19.19 -13.86 -10.06
N GLY A 385 20.12 -12.99 -10.47
CA GLY A 385 21.18 -13.36 -11.39
C GLY A 385 20.63 -13.61 -12.80
N ASP A 386 20.94 -14.78 -13.35
CA ASP A 386 20.47 -15.20 -14.69
C ASP A 386 19.18 -16.04 -14.62
N ASP A 387 18.75 -16.41 -13.41
CA ASP A 387 17.57 -17.24 -13.19
C ASP A 387 16.35 -16.39 -12.80
N TRP A 388 15.17 -16.98 -13.03
CA TRP A 388 13.88 -16.41 -12.66
C TRP A 388 13.18 -17.25 -11.62
N TYR A 389 12.56 -16.57 -10.67
CA TYR A 389 11.84 -17.16 -9.55
C TYR A 389 10.50 -16.48 -9.34
N VAL A 390 9.58 -17.22 -8.73
CA VAL A 390 8.39 -16.66 -8.09
C VAL A 390 8.67 -16.62 -6.58
N LEU A 391 8.60 -15.44 -6.00
CA LEU A 391 8.68 -15.22 -4.57
C LEU A 391 7.26 -15.06 -4.03
N ALA A 392 7.01 -15.50 -2.79
CA ALA A 392 5.77 -15.22 -2.10
C ALA A 392 6.01 -15.08 -0.58
N SER A 393 4.97 -14.75 0.16
CA SER A 393 4.98 -14.58 1.61
C SER A 393 3.94 -15.46 2.26
N ASP A 394 4.38 -16.46 3.01
CA ASP A 394 3.51 -17.41 3.70
C ASP A 394 3.38 -17.00 5.17
N ARG A 395 2.20 -16.52 5.54
CA ARG A 395 1.87 -16.09 6.90
C ARG A 395 1.81 -17.24 7.89
N ASP A 396 1.32 -18.41 7.48
CA ASP A 396 1.11 -19.53 8.38
C ASP A 396 2.46 -20.13 8.83
N ALA A 397 3.42 -20.21 7.90
CA ALA A 397 4.79 -20.63 8.21
C ALA A 397 5.74 -19.49 8.61
N ALA A 398 5.31 -18.23 8.48
CA ALA A 398 6.11 -17.03 8.69
C ALA A 398 7.44 -17.09 7.88
N GLU A 399 7.32 -17.41 6.60
CA GLU A 399 8.46 -17.58 5.69
C GLU A 399 8.18 -16.98 4.30
N TYR A 400 9.24 -16.83 3.51
CA TYR A 400 9.14 -16.31 2.15
C TYR A 400 9.49 -17.41 1.14
N PRO A 401 8.55 -18.28 0.75
CA PRO A 401 8.84 -19.39 -0.15
C PRO A 401 9.30 -18.88 -1.53
N VAL A 402 10.18 -19.66 -2.16
CA VAL A 402 10.74 -19.39 -3.49
C VAL A 402 10.45 -20.57 -4.40
N TYR A 403 9.90 -20.28 -5.57
CA TYR A 403 9.55 -21.25 -6.61
C TYR A 403 10.32 -20.98 -7.89
N ASP A 404 10.59 -22.02 -8.66
CA ASP A 404 11.00 -21.87 -10.06
C ASP A 404 9.80 -21.54 -10.96
N LEU A 405 10.04 -21.29 -12.25
CA LEU A 405 8.97 -21.02 -13.24
C LEU A 405 8.08 -22.23 -13.56
N ARG A 406 8.31 -23.40 -12.94
CA ARG A 406 7.38 -24.56 -12.99
C ARG A 406 6.53 -24.63 -11.73
N MET A 407 6.56 -23.59 -10.88
CA MET A 407 5.93 -23.56 -9.57
C MET A 407 6.40 -24.69 -8.64
N THR A 408 7.64 -25.18 -8.83
CA THR A 408 8.26 -26.10 -7.88
C THR A 408 8.98 -25.30 -6.81
N ARG A 409 8.65 -25.52 -5.54
CA ARG A 409 9.32 -24.85 -4.41
C ARG A 409 10.80 -25.27 -4.36
N VAL A 410 11.70 -24.30 -4.49
CA VAL A 410 13.17 -24.50 -4.50
C VAL A 410 13.86 -23.99 -3.24
N GLY A 411 13.15 -23.25 -2.37
CA GLY A 411 13.69 -22.75 -1.12
C GLY A 411 12.80 -21.72 -0.43
N ALA A 412 13.44 -20.84 0.37
CA ALA A 412 12.84 -19.68 0.99
C ALA A 412 13.91 -18.57 1.17
N LEU A 413 13.50 -17.30 1.16
CA LEU A 413 14.40 -16.19 1.54
C LEU A 413 14.66 -16.22 3.05
N ARG A 414 15.85 -15.77 3.46
CA ARG A 414 16.22 -15.66 4.88
C ARG A 414 16.11 -14.21 5.30
N ALA A 415 14.90 -13.79 5.64
CA ALA A 415 14.62 -12.46 6.13
C ALA A 415 13.79 -12.56 7.42
N PRO A 416 13.87 -11.58 8.33
CA PRO A 416 12.90 -11.40 9.39
C PRO A 416 11.49 -11.37 8.81
N TYR A 417 10.58 -12.14 9.39
CA TYR A 417 9.17 -12.10 9.05
C TYR A 417 8.46 -11.20 10.07
N GLY A 418 7.91 -10.09 9.58
CA GLY A 418 7.19 -9.11 10.40
C GLY A 418 5.78 -9.58 10.78
N THR A 419 4.87 -8.61 10.92
CA THR A 419 3.43 -8.87 11.06
C THR A 419 2.73 -8.69 9.72
N ASN A 420 1.45 -9.08 9.64
CA ASN A 420 0.67 -9.14 8.40
C ASN A 420 1.27 -10.13 7.39
N ILE A 421 1.25 -9.82 6.08
CA ILE A 421 1.80 -10.67 5.02
C ILE A 421 2.80 -9.86 4.17
N PRO A 422 4.04 -9.66 4.66
CA PRO A 422 5.06 -8.83 4.01
C PRO A 422 5.40 -9.26 2.57
N HIS A 423 5.36 -8.36 1.58
CA HIS A 423 5.75 -8.70 0.19
C HIS A 423 7.28 -8.75 0.02
N PRO A 424 7.86 -9.78 -0.62
CA PRO A 424 9.31 -9.95 -0.72
C PRO A 424 9.93 -9.37 -2.01
N MET A 425 10.04 -8.06 -2.15
CA MET A 425 10.69 -7.44 -3.32
C MET A 425 12.20 -7.42 -3.18
N VAL A 426 12.93 -8.27 -3.92
CA VAL A 426 14.40 -8.34 -3.86
C VAL A 426 15.03 -7.57 -5.03
N VAL A 427 15.87 -6.59 -4.74
CA VAL A 427 16.56 -5.76 -5.74
C VAL A 427 18.04 -5.59 -5.41
N ARG A 428 18.86 -5.25 -6.40
CA ARG A 428 20.25 -4.87 -6.15
C ARG A 428 20.35 -3.37 -5.91
N ALA A 429 21.01 -2.94 -4.83
CA ALA A 429 21.21 -1.53 -4.51
C ALA A 429 22.38 -0.93 -5.33
N GLY A 430 22.17 -0.75 -6.63
CA GLY A 430 23.25 -0.38 -7.55
C GLY A 430 24.35 -1.44 -7.58
N ASP A 431 25.57 -1.05 -7.21
CA ASP A 431 26.72 -1.97 -7.03
C ASP A 431 26.87 -2.52 -5.59
N GLY A 432 25.98 -2.11 -4.69
CA GLY A 432 25.96 -2.50 -3.29
C GLY A 432 25.31 -3.86 -3.01
N PRO A 433 24.86 -4.09 -1.76
CA PRO A 433 24.23 -5.35 -1.36
C PRO A 433 22.87 -5.53 -2.05
N TRP A 434 22.34 -6.75 -1.94
CA TRP A 434 20.92 -6.98 -2.21
C TRP A 434 20.08 -6.30 -1.15
N TRP A 435 19.00 -5.66 -1.56
CA TRP A 435 17.94 -5.20 -0.68
C TRP A 435 16.70 -6.07 -0.86
N MET A 436 15.98 -6.27 0.23
CA MET A 436 14.59 -6.71 0.21
C MET A 436 13.74 -5.55 0.73
N VAL A 437 12.87 -5.02 -0.13
CA VAL A 437 11.88 -4.01 0.21
C VAL A 437 10.58 -4.72 0.55
N THR A 438 10.06 -4.47 1.74
CA THR A 438 8.89 -5.15 2.28
C THR A 438 8.10 -4.21 3.19
N PHE A 439 7.12 -4.72 3.95
CA PHE A 439 6.37 -3.93 4.92
C PHE A 439 6.02 -4.74 6.16
N ASP A 440 5.41 -4.11 7.17
CA ASP A 440 4.75 -4.85 8.27
C ASP A 440 3.36 -4.31 8.60
N GLY A 441 2.68 -4.97 9.54
CA GLY A 441 1.35 -4.59 10.01
C GLY A 441 1.29 -3.52 11.11
N THR A 442 2.28 -2.62 11.23
CA THR A 442 2.23 -1.56 12.26
C THR A 442 1.05 -0.61 12.01
N ALA A 443 0.02 -0.68 12.86
CA ALA A 443 -1.25 0.00 12.69
C ALA A 443 -1.24 1.50 13.06
N TRP A 444 -2.24 2.24 12.58
CA TRP A 444 -2.52 3.64 12.96
C TRP A 444 -3.99 3.83 13.36
N HIS A 445 -4.26 4.08 14.63
CA HIS A 445 -5.63 4.21 15.18
C HIS A 445 -6.60 3.09 14.75
N GLU A 446 -6.14 1.84 14.72
CA GLU A 446 -6.97 0.70 14.32
C GLU A 446 -8.19 0.52 15.24
N GLU A 447 -8.07 0.91 16.52
CA GLU A 447 -9.18 0.89 17.48
C GLU A 447 -10.36 1.77 17.05
N ALA A 448 -10.10 2.87 16.34
CA ALA A 448 -11.12 3.82 15.89
C ALA A 448 -11.50 3.63 14.42
N LEU A 449 -10.54 3.22 13.58
CA LEU A 449 -10.70 3.17 12.12
C LEU A 449 -10.98 1.76 11.59
N GLY A 450 -10.74 0.73 12.40
CA GLY A 450 -10.77 -0.67 12.00
C GLY A 450 -9.50 -1.11 11.28
N TYR A 451 -9.45 -2.38 10.89
CA TYR A 451 -8.31 -2.95 10.16
C TYR A 451 -8.12 -2.25 8.80
N GLY A 452 -6.85 -2.03 8.43
CA GLY A 452 -6.45 -1.53 7.11
C GLY A 452 -5.60 -0.26 7.13
N THR A 453 -5.44 0.37 8.29
CA THR A 453 -4.64 1.58 8.51
C THR A 453 -3.16 1.32 8.86
N HIS A 454 -2.64 0.15 8.48
CA HIS A 454 -1.30 -0.29 8.84
C HIS A 454 -0.30 -0.18 7.69
N GLY A 455 0.99 -0.22 8.04
CA GLY A 455 2.08 -0.32 7.08
C GLY A 455 3.26 0.55 7.43
N ASP A 456 4.36 -0.05 7.88
CA ASP A 456 5.68 0.57 7.77
C ASP A 456 6.42 -0.09 6.60
N LEU A 457 7.00 0.69 5.68
CA LEU A 457 7.87 0.15 4.63
C LEU A 457 9.23 -0.16 5.25
N ILE A 458 9.72 -1.38 5.04
CA ILE A 458 10.98 -1.87 5.60
C ILE A 458 11.96 -2.14 4.46
N VAL A 459 13.20 -1.69 4.61
CA VAL A 459 14.31 -2.05 3.74
C VAL A 459 15.25 -2.94 4.52
N LEU A 460 15.46 -4.16 4.03
CA LEU A 460 16.40 -5.12 4.57
C LEU A 460 17.62 -5.25 3.64
N ALA A 461 18.84 -5.27 4.17
CA ALA A 461 20.05 -5.52 3.39
C ALA A 461 20.56 -6.95 3.57
N GLY A 462 20.94 -7.58 2.45
CA GLY A 462 21.51 -8.92 2.41
C GLY A 462 22.98 -8.92 2.81
N ARG A 463 23.36 -9.88 3.65
CA ARG A 463 24.73 -10.22 4.01
C ARG A 463 24.98 -11.72 3.90
N PRO A 464 26.25 -12.14 3.72
CA PRO A 464 26.58 -13.55 3.81
C PRO A 464 26.16 -14.15 5.16
N PRO A 465 25.68 -15.40 5.19
CA PRO A 465 25.31 -16.07 6.43
C PRO A 465 26.58 -16.36 7.23
N SER A 466 26.49 -16.20 8.55
CA SER A 466 27.53 -16.63 9.48
C SER A 466 27.70 -18.16 9.44
N ALA A 467 28.86 -18.65 9.88
CA ALA A 467 29.11 -20.09 9.98
C ALA A 467 28.06 -20.81 10.84
N ARG A 468 27.55 -20.14 11.88
CA ARG A 468 26.49 -20.67 12.74
C ARG A 468 25.16 -20.80 11.99
N GLU A 469 24.74 -19.76 11.28
CA GLU A 469 23.49 -19.77 10.49
C GLU A 469 23.55 -20.85 9.41
N THR A 470 24.71 -21.02 8.76
CA THR A 470 24.94 -22.09 7.78
C THR A 470 24.79 -23.48 8.41
N LEU A 471 25.32 -23.71 9.62
CA LEU A 471 25.18 -24.98 10.33
C LEU A 471 23.72 -25.26 10.78
N GLU A 472 23.03 -24.24 11.30
CA GLU A 472 21.63 -24.34 11.68
C GLU A 472 20.73 -24.63 10.48
N GLN A 473 21.06 -24.11 9.30
CA GLN A 473 20.37 -24.41 8.05
C GLN A 473 20.64 -25.85 7.60
N ALA A 474 21.90 -26.28 7.54
CA ALA A 474 22.25 -27.65 7.16
C ALA A 474 21.54 -28.68 8.05
N ALA A 475 21.38 -28.36 9.33
CA ALA A 475 20.60 -29.17 10.26
C ALA A 475 19.10 -29.19 9.93
N ARG A 476 18.48 -28.07 9.54
CA ARG A 476 17.07 -27.99 9.14
C ARG A 476 16.79 -28.73 7.82
N SER A 477 17.62 -28.51 6.80
CA SER A 477 17.48 -29.17 5.49
C SER A 477 17.88 -30.65 5.52
N GLY A 478 18.80 -31.04 6.40
CA GLY A 478 19.26 -32.43 6.56
C GLY A 478 18.44 -33.28 7.54
N ALA A 479 17.73 -32.67 8.50
CA ALA A 479 16.97 -33.41 9.52
C ALA A 479 15.78 -34.20 8.96
N ALA A 480 15.31 -33.91 7.75
CA ALA A 480 14.28 -34.71 7.08
C ALA A 480 14.78 -36.12 6.69
N HIS A 481 16.10 -36.32 6.53
CA HIS A 481 16.68 -37.57 6.00
C HIS A 481 17.85 -38.16 6.80
N LEU A 482 18.27 -37.55 7.92
CA LEU A 482 19.38 -38.08 8.72
C LEU A 482 18.95 -39.10 9.79
N PRO A 483 19.69 -40.21 9.99
CA PRO A 483 19.50 -41.14 11.10
C PRO A 483 19.64 -40.45 12.47
N GLU A 484 18.88 -40.92 13.47
CA GLU A 484 18.74 -40.27 14.78
C GLU A 484 20.07 -40.08 15.55
N GLY A 485 21.04 -40.98 15.34
CA GLY A 485 22.38 -40.87 15.94
C GLY A 485 23.18 -39.64 15.46
N VAL A 486 23.04 -39.25 14.19
CA VAL A 486 23.70 -38.07 13.63
C VAL A 486 23.04 -36.79 14.13
N ARG A 487 21.71 -36.80 14.32
CA ARG A 487 20.98 -35.68 14.92
C ARG A 487 21.41 -35.40 16.35
N ARG A 488 21.68 -36.44 17.16
CA ARG A 488 22.23 -36.28 18.53
C ARG A 488 23.64 -35.69 18.52
N GLY A 489 24.50 -36.12 17.59
CA GLY A 489 25.86 -35.60 17.44
C GLY A 489 25.90 -34.10 17.12
N LEU A 490 25.06 -33.64 16.18
CA LEU A 490 24.95 -32.21 15.82
C LEU A 490 24.40 -31.35 16.96
N ARG A 491 23.40 -31.84 17.71
CA ARG A 491 22.90 -31.15 18.92
C ARG A 491 23.97 -31.06 20.01
N GLY A 492 24.79 -32.10 20.17
CA GLY A 492 25.92 -32.09 21.11
C GLY A 492 26.99 -31.06 20.76
N ALA A 493 27.34 -30.92 19.48
CA ALA A 493 28.31 -29.94 19.01
C ALA A 493 27.82 -28.48 19.19
N LEU A 494 26.54 -28.21 18.92
CA LEU A 494 25.91 -26.91 19.14
C LEU A 494 25.80 -26.56 20.64
N GLY A 495 25.58 -27.56 21.51
CA GLY A 495 25.62 -27.42 22.97
C GLY A 495 27.02 -27.07 23.49
N ALA A 496 28.05 -27.78 23.02
CA ALA A 496 29.44 -27.54 23.42
C ALA A 496 29.94 -26.14 23.01
N GLY A 497 29.50 -25.64 21.85
CA GLY A 497 29.78 -24.26 21.42
C GLY A 497 29.16 -23.20 22.33
N ARG A 498 27.94 -23.41 22.84
CA ARG A 498 27.28 -22.50 23.79
C ARG A 498 28.05 -22.43 25.12
N ASP A 499 28.54 -23.55 25.62
CA ASP A 499 29.30 -23.59 26.86
C ASP A 499 30.70 -22.99 26.72
N ALA A 500 31.31 -23.05 25.52
CA ALA A 500 32.58 -22.40 25.25
C ALA A 500 32.46 -20.86 25.21
N VAL A 501 31.43 -20.33 24.56
CA VAL A 501 31.16 -18.88 24.48
C VAL A 501 30.76 -18.31 25.84
N ARG A 502 29.97 -19.04 26.63
CA ARG A 502 29.61 -18.65 27.99
C ARG A 502 30.84 -18.59 28.91
N ARG A 503 31.71 -19.60 28.86
CA ARG A 503 32.98 -19.62 29.63
C ARG A 503 33.97 -18.54 29.20
N ALA A 504 33.91 -18.05 27.96
CA ALA A 504 34.73 -16.94 27.50
C ALA A 504 34.21 -15.57 27.97
N ARG A 505 32.90 -15.42 28.20
CA ARG A 505 32.28 -14.21 28.78
C ARG A 505 32.45 -14.11 30.29
N GLU A 506 32.50 -15.23 31.00
CA GLU A 506 32.75 -15.27 32.46
C GLU A 506 34.23 -15.04 32.84
N ARG A 507 35.13 -14.93 31.85
CA ARG A 507 36.59 -14.68 32.04
C ARG A 507 37.05 -13.29 31.58
N ARG A 508 36.10 -12.41 31.21
CA ARG A 508 36.32 -10.97 31.02
C ARG A 508 35.55 -10.24 32.08
#